data_AF-A0A930PLH8-F1
#
_entry.id   AF-A0A930PLH8-F1
#
_cell.length_a   1.000
_cell.length_b   1.000
_cell.length_c   1.000
_cell.angle_alpha   90.00
_cell.angle_beta   90.00
_cell.angle_gamma   90.00
#
_symmetry.space_group_name_H-M   'P 1'
#
loop_
_entity.id
_entity.type
_entity.pdbx_description
1 polymer ?
#
loop_
_entity_poly.entity_id
_entity_poly.type
_entity_poly.pdbx_seq_one_letter_code
_entity_poly.pdbx_strand_id
1 'polypeptide(L)' 'MEDEAPADQRQRSPLSHQVLVRGHWRNVPYGQGRALRRHQWIMPYVKGPEGAPLVNRPLVKTWR' A
#
# COMPACT_ATOMS: atom_id res chain seq x y z
N MET A 1 -22.52 12.93 28.63
CA MET A 1 -21.07 13.11 28.88
C MET A 1 -20.39 12.16 27.92
N GLU A 2 -20.36 12.57 26.65
CA GLU A 2 -19.92 11.74 25.52
C GLU A 2 -18.48 12.12 25.20
N ASP A 3 -17.57 11.18 25.45
CA ASP A 3 -16.15 11.29 25.17
C ASP A 3 -15.94 10.87 23.70
N GLU A 4 -16.04 11.82 22.77
CA GLU A 4 -15.76 11.60 21.35
C GLU A 4 -14.24 11.65 21.14
N ALA A 5 -13.61 10.47 21.17
CA ALA A 5 -12.18 10.33 20.89
C ALA A 5 -11.86 10.80 19.46
N PRO A 6 -10.90 11.73 19.26
CA PRO A 6 -10.57 12.23 17.93
C PRO A 6 -9.90 11.13 17.11
N ALA A 7 -10.44 10.88 15.91
CA ALA A 7 -9.86 9.97 14.95
C ALA A 7 -8.44 10.45 14.58
N ASP A 8 -7.42 9.64 14.91
CA ASP A 8 -6.01 9.82 14.52
C ASP A 8 -5.87 9.78 12.99
N GLN A 9 -6.22 10.90 12.33
CA GLN A 9 -5.99 11.12 10.92
C GLN A 9 -4.49 11.36 10.73
N ARG A 10 -3.72 10.27 10.67
CA ARG A 10 -2.34 10.31 10.20
C ARG A 10 -2.34 10.81 8.76
N GLN A 11 -2.23 12.12 8.61
CA GLN A 11 -2.05 12.82 7.35
C GLN A 11 -0.75 12.29 6.74
N ARG A 12 -0.85 11.28 5.88
CA ARG A 12 0.29 10.80 5.12
C ARG A 12 0.61 11.91 4.13
N SER A 13 1.74 12.60 4.32
CA SER A 13 2.21 13.58 3.35
C SER A 13 2.14 12.98 1.94
N PRO A 14 1.65 13.74 0.94
CA PRO A 14 1.57 13.25 -0.41
C PRO A 14 2.97 12.81 -0.86
N LEU A 15 3.04 11.59 -1.40
CA LEU A 15 4.27 11.04 -1.94
C LEU A 15 4.79 11.96 -3.05
N SER A 16 5.92 12.63 -2.84
CA SER A 16 6.49 13.55 -3.85
C SER A 16 7.06 12.83 -5.08
N HIS A 17 7.05 11.50 -5.09
CA HIS A 17 7.66 10.67 -6.14
C HIS A 17 6.79 9.46 -6.48
N GLN A 18 6.92 8.96 -7.71
CA GLN A 18 6.32 7.69 -8.13
C GLN A 18 7.21 6.52 -7.72
N VAL A 19 6.63 5.48 -7.12
CA VAL A 19 7.35 4.28 -6.68
C VAL A 19 6.83 3.07 -7.46
N LEU A 20 7.74 2.30 -8.07
CA LEU A 20 7.40 1.01 -8.66
C LEU A 20 7.21 -0.03 -7.54
N VAL A 21 5.97 -0.45 -7.34
CA VAL A 21 5.63 -1.53 -6.42
C VAL A 21 5.80 -2.85 -7.16
N ARG A 22 6.73 -3.70 -6.69
CA ARG A 22 6.92 -5.04 -7.27
C ARG A 22 5.69 -5.92 -7.01
N GLY A 23 5.47 -6.87 -7.92
CA GLY A 23 4.40 -7.85 -7.76
C GLY A 23 4.59 -8.66 -6.47
N HIS A 24 3.47 -8.92 -5.79
CA HIS A 24 3.48 -9.63 -4.53
C HIS A 24 2.19 -10.42 -4.33
N TRP A 25 2.28 -11.46 -3.52
CA TRP A 25 1.11 -12.20 -3.06
C TRP A 25 0.40 -11.41 -1.97
N ARG A 26 -0.91 -11.27 -2.10
CA ARG A 26 -1.77 -10.69 -1.07
C ARG A 26 -2.88 -11.67 -0.72
N ASN A 27 -3.16 -11.78 0.57
CA ASN A 27 -4.34 -12.49 1.03
C ASN A 27 -5.57 -11.57 0.94
N VAL A 28 -6.40 -11.79 -0.07
CA VAL A 28 -7.53 -10.92 -0.39
C VAL A 28 -8.82 -11.50 0.20
N PRO A 29 -9.57 -10.73 1.01
CA PRO A 29 -10.89 -11.14 1.45
C PRO A 29 -11.87 -11.24 0.28
N TYR A 30 -12.67 -12.28 0.24
CA TYR A 30 -13.75 -12.45 -0.74
C TYR A 30 -14.93 -13.23 -0.12
N GLY A 31 -16.01 -13.39 -0.89
CA GLY A 31 -17.24 -14.04 -0.44
C GLY A 31 -18.14 -13.11 0.39
N GLN A 32 -19.30 -13.65 0.80
CA GLN A 32 -20.28 -12.93 1.60
C GLN A 32 -19.64 -12.43 2.90
N GLY A 33 -19.73 -11.12 3.17
CA GLY A 33 -19.16 -10.52 4.37
C GLY A 33 -17.63 -10.61 4.49
N ARG A 34 -16.88 -10.86 3.40
CA ARG A 34 -15.41 -11.00 3.42
C ARG A 34 -14.91 -12.19 4.26
N ALA A 35 -15.73 -13.23 4.42
CA ALA A 35 -15.43 -14.40 5.25
C ALA A 35 -14.31 -15.30 4.70
N LEU A 36 -14.08 -15.32 3.38
CA LEU A 36 -13.10 -16.18 2.74
C LEU A 36 -11.83 -15.42 2.37
N ARG A 37 -10.72 -16.15 2.24
CA ARG A 37 -9.37 -15.62 2.02
C ARG A 37 -8.70 -16.32 0.84
N ARG A 38 -8.33 -15.57 -0.19
CA ARG A 38 -7.63 -16.11 -1.37
C ARG A 38 -6.25 -15.51 -1.48
N HIS A 39 -5.28 -16.34 -1.85
CA HIS A 39 -3.99 -15.85 -2.31
C HIS A 39 -4.13 -15.31 -3.73
N GLN A 40 -4.00 -14.00 -3.88
CA GLN A 40 -4.03 -13.32 -5.17
C GLN A 40 -2.66 -12.73 -5.46
N TRP A 41 -2.14 -13.02 -6.65
CA TRP A 41 -0.99 -12.29 -7.17
C TRP A 41 -1.42 -10.90 -7.61
N ILE A 42 -0.78 -9.87 -7.06
CA ILE A 42 -0.94 -8.49 -7.49
C ILE A 42 0.20 -8.18 -8.45
N MET A 43 -0.14 -7.82 -9.68
CA MET A 43 0.84 -7.41 -10.68
C MET A 43 1.61 -6.17 -10.21
N PRO A 44 2.88 -6.01 -10.62
CA PRO A 44 3.63 -4.80 -10.33
C PRO A 44 2.90 -3.56 -10.87
N TYR A 45 2.85 -2.50 -10.08
CA TYR A 45 2.18 -1.26 -10.46
C TYR A 45 2.96 -0.04 -9.96
N VAL A 46 2.77 1.10 -10.64
CA VAL A 46 3.35 2.37 -10.23
C VAL A 46 2.38 3.06 -9.27
N LYS A 47 2.88 3.49 -8.11
CA LYS A 47 2.12 4.23 -7.12
C LYS A 47 2.69 5.63 -6.97
N GLY A 48 1.84 6.66 -7.07
CA GLY A 48 2.21 8.04 -6.82
C GLY A 48 1.36 9.01 -7.64
N PRO A 49 1.50 10.32 -7.40
CA PRO A 49 0.85 11.34 -8.22
C PRO A 49 1.37 11.27 -9.67
N GLU A 50 0.44 11.41 -10.61
CA GLU A 50 0.71 11.38 -12.05
C GLU A 50 1.64 12.56 -12.40
N GLY A 51 2.81 12.26 -12.98
CA GLY A 51 3.81 13.27 -13.36
C GLY A 51 4.98 13.48 -12.39
N ALA A 52 5.00 12.84 -11.21
CA ALA A 52 6.17 12.88 -10.33
C ALA A 52 7.31 11.97 -10.83
N PRO A 53 8.58 12.29 -10.54
CA PRO A 53 9.72 11.48 -11.00
C PRO A 53 9.64 10.05 -10.44
N LEU A 54 9.93 9.06 -11.29
CA LEU A 54 9.97 7.65 -10.89
C LEU A 54 11.22 7.39 -10.06
N VAL A 55 11.03 6.93 -8.82
CA VAL A 55 12.11 6.52 -7.92
C VAL A 55 12.70 5.20 -8.44
N ASN A 56 13.79 5.30 -9.19
CA ASN A 56 14.66 4.16 -9.52
C ASN A 56 15.75 4.04 -8.43
N ARG A 57 15.35 3.60 -7.22
CA ARG A 57 16.31 3.30 -6.14
C ARG A 57 16.66 1.82 -6.19
N PRO A 58 17.95 1.43 -6.31
CA PRO A 58 18.33 0.04 -6.14
C PRO A 58 18.06 -0.38 -4.69
N LEU A 59 17.09 -1.27 -4.50
CA LEU A 59 16.77 -1.81 -3.17
C LEU A 59 17.79 -2.90 -2.81
N VAL A 60 18.80 -2.56 -2.01
CA VAL A 60 19.70 -3.53 -1.41
C VAL A 60 19.01 -4.13 -0.18
N LYS A 61 18.57 -5.39 -0.28
CA LYS A 61 18.10 -6.16 0.88
C LYS A 61 19.29 -6.85 1.53
N THR A 62 19.85 -6.26 2.57
CA THR A 62 20.79 -6.97 3.46
C THR A 62 19.99 -7.84 4.42
N TRP A 63 20.17 -9.15 4.34
CA TRP A 63 19.69 -10.08 5.35
C TRP A 63 20.58 -9.96 6.60
N ARG A 64 19.97 -9.99 7.77
CA ARG A 64 20.64 -10.14 9.06
C ARG A 64 19.96 -11.27 9.81
#